data_AF-A0A7S2RR85-F1
#
_entry.id   AF-A0A7S2RR85-F1
#
_cell.length_a   1.000
_cell.length_b   1.000
_cell.length_c   1.000
_cell.angle_alpha   90.00
_cell.angle_beta   90.00
_cell.angle_gamma   90.00
#
_symmetry.space_group_name_H-M   'P 1'
#
loop_
_entity.id
_entity.type
_entity.pdbx_description
1 polymer ?
#
loop_
_entity_poly.entity_id
_entity_poly.type
_entity_poly.pdbx_seq_one_letter_code
_entity_poly.pdbx_strand_id
1 'polypeptide(L)'
;TLLYLTKEERQQILWKEYLREMEGQPASNKTKKKKKQVNTVPSIQQLDETLLSTCAVTIKSLHGWQTLADMFLLASKQSPSDVEDICYSAFISHAFLHKWNAAQGIAMKLKNRLDYCSLAALNQSSPLSMALAKRFISKLLDQQQTNVTMSYEYIRLRIRALEKDSPEEALDFLERTKQHLAPSQQSNETGDLNTSAISTFHDESDFTSNTQGRPVSLQQVQEWQVQLYLQIEKYDIALNVLTQDLLQILPNQWSYWLQVLTCVDKIYTTDNDEAEKRLHALVDNIQSNSKNEKMLRGPQLILLEMKSRRATIDYERIHDFAQSIQMYIESFSPKATCCFQDIRNYVITFADIALKQDTSLDLSPTSTIIQMLQWTKDKWSTCLPTEVDNSLTLDHLQTYICSIQVSFQLIARLSSQQDDFRKNVPLFLSDFSPSVEDMITIYESSLSCIPVTNNKQVLAGDNLILCAVQKTLALGACHQGKEHMYLHAARCAAALLERAILHSPFNAALKLAGIQVYFSLGAYQRCWQLYTSLDIKQVQLDSSSNVIMMQNILQHGGLYEEACQLASSIIKFHKNVPYNVYEYSSRAMSKGHLSKACEILSFLNDKIK
;
A
#
# COMPACT_ATOMS: atom_id res chain seq x y z
N THR A 1 5.64 2.60 45.58
CA THR A 1 4.21 2.23 45.42
C THR A 1 3.82 1.96 43.97
N LEU A 2 4.25 2.75 42.97
CA LEU A 2 3.97 2.52 41.53
C LEU A 2 4.62 1.26 40.90
N LEU A 3 5.62 0.67 41.54
CA LEU A 3 6.34 -0.51 41.04
C LEU A 3 5.60 -1.85 41.21
N TYR A 4 4.56 -1.90 42.04
CA TYR A 4 3.76 -3.12 42.30
C TYR A 4 2.43 -3.15 41.55
N LEU A 5 2.14 -2.14 40.72
CA LEU A 5 0.88 -2.04 40.00
C LEU A 5 0.97 -2.70 38.62
N THR A 6 -0.14 -3.29 38.20
CA THR A 6 -0.30 -3.85 36.84
C THR A 6 -0.25 -2.73 35.79
N LYS A 7 0.01 -3.10 34.53
CA LYS A 7 0.15 -2.14 33.41
C LYS A 7 -1.10 -1.25 33.25
N GLU A 8 -2.28 -1.81 33.47
CA GLU A 8 -3.56 -1.10 33.38
C GLU A 8 -3.76 -0.13 34.55
N GLU A 9 -3.39 -0.51 35.76
CA GLU A 9 -3.47 0.37 36.94
C GLU A 9 -2.51 1.57 36.83
N ARG A 10 -1.31 1.36 36.27
CA ARG A 10 -0.38 2.47 35.97
C ARG A 10 -0.95 3.41 34.92
N GLN A 11 -1.57 2.88 33.87
CA GLN A 11 -2.20 3.70 32.83
C GLN A 11 -3.40 4.49 33.37
N GLN A 12 -4.23 3.91 34.23
CA GLN A 12 -5.36 4.63 34.83
C GLN A 12 -4.92 5.73 35.80
N ILE A 13 -3.83 5.52 36.56
CA ILE A 13 -3.29 6.54 37.46
C ILE A 13 -2.65 7.67 36.65
N LEU A 14 -1.84 7.34 35.63
CA LEU A 14 -1.26 8.33 34.72
C LEU A 14 -2.33 9.11 33.96
N TRP A 15 -3.43 8.45 33.57
CA TRP A 15 -4.58 9.12 32.95
C TRP A 15 -5.32 10.05 33.92
N LYS A 16 -5.47 9.65 35.18
CA LYS A 16 -6.08 10.49 36.23
C LYS A 16 -5.18 11.67 36.65
N GLU A 17 -3.86 11.50 36.64
CA GLU A 17 -2.92 12.59 36.87
C GLU A 17 -2.82 13.53 35.67
N TYR A 18 -2.84 12.99 34.45
CA TYR A 18 -2.94 13.77 33.21
C TYR A 18 -4.23 14.62 33.18
N LEU A 19 -5.38 14.05 33.58
CA LEU A 19 -6.63 14.81 33.72
C LEU A 19 -6.52 15.88 34.81
N ARG A 20 -5.86 15.59 35.94
CA ARG A 20 -5.62 16.56 37.02
C ARG A 20 -4.68 17.70 36.60
N GLU A 21 -3.65 17.44 35.79
CA GLU A 21 -2.79 18.47 35.22
C GLU A 21 -3.52 19.30 34.16
N MET A 22 -4.37 18.66 33.35
CA MET A 22 -5.22 19.34 32.36
C MET A 22 -6.29 20.23 33.02
N GLU A 23 -6.79 19.86 34.20
CA GLU A 23 -7.70 20.68 35.01
C GLU A 23 -6.96 21.72 35.88
N GLY A 24 -5.70 21.46 36.24
CA GLY A 24 -4.91 22.25 37.19
C GLY A 24 -4.04 23.36 36.59
N GLN A 25 -3.81 23.42 35.27
CA GLN A 25 -3.06 24.53 34.70
C GLN A 25 -3.91 25.82 34.66
N PRO A 26 -3.48 26.92 35.34
CA PRO A 26 -4.15 28.19 35.21
C PRO A 26 -3.94 28.71 33.80
N ALA A 27 -4.94 28.51 32.94
CA ALA A 27 -5.01 29.14 31.64
C ALA A 27 -4.66 30.63 31.80
N SER A 28 -3.53 31.05 31.23
CA SER A 28 -3.12 32.45 31.26
C SER A 28 -4.32 33.30 30.81
N ASN A 29 -4.57 34.42 31.49
CA ASN A 29 -5.77 35.24 31.26
C ASN A 29 -5.95 35.71 29.80
N LYS A 30 -4.94 35.52 28.92
CA LYS A 30 -5.03 35.71 27.48
C LYS A 30 -5.76 34.58 26.73
N THR A 31 -5.60 33.31 27.11
CA THR A 31 -6.32 32.18 26.48
C THR A 31 -7.76 32.06 26.98
N LYS A 32 -8.06 32.41 28.23
CA LYS A 32 -9.45 32.52 28.72
C LYS A 32 -10.23 33.66 28.05
N LYS A 33 -9.60 34.81 27.77
CA LYS A 33 -10.23 35.89 26.98
C LYS A 33 -10.48 35.47 25.53
N LYS A 34 -9.52 34.81 24.86
CA LYS A 34 -9.71 34.29 23.50
C LYS A 34 -10.74 33.15 23.42
N LYS A 35 -10.75 32.18 24.35
CA LYS A 35 -11.77 31.11 24.39
C LYS A 35 -13.16 31.62 24.78
N LYS A 36 -13.28 32.59 25.71
CA LYS A 36 -14.59 33.22 26.00
C LYS A 36 -15.11 34.04 24.82
N GLN A 37 -14.25 34.76 24.09
CA GLN A 37 -14.67 35.52 22.90
C GLN A 37 -15.06 34.62 21.71
N VAL A 38 -14.49 33.42 21.58
CA VAL A 38 -14.84 32.48 20.50
C VAL A 38 -16.10 31.65 20.84
N ASN A 39 -16.32 31.30 22.11
CA ASN A 39 -17.53 30.58 22.54
C ASN A 39 -18.75 31.49 22.73
N THR A 40 -18.57 32.80 22.87
CA THR A 40 -19.61 33.77 22.54
C THR A 40 -19.54 34.01 21.04
N VAL A 41 -20.08 33.08 20.25
CA VAL A 41 -20.55 33.42 18.91
C VAL A 41 -21.40 34.68 19.12
N PRO A 42 -21.02 35.86 18.60
CA PRO A 42 -21.86 37.03 18.74
C PRO A 42 -23.27 36.66 18.26
N SER A 43 -24.30 37.39 18.67
CA SER A 43 -25.53 37.45 17.91
C SER A 43 -25.19 38.02 16.53
N ILE A 44 -24.65 37.18 15.64
CA ILE A 44 -24.05 37.58 14.38
C ILE A 44 -25.21 37.87 13.42
N GLN A 45 -25.65 39.12 13.41
CA GLN A 45 -26.73 39.62 12.55
C GLN A 45 -26.19 40.35 11.31
N GLN A 46 -24.88 40.61 11.21
CA GLN A 46 -24.23 41.17 10.02
C GLN A 46 -22.80 40.63 9.93
N LEU A 47 -22.55 39.62 9.08
CA LEU A 47 -21.21 39.14 8.75
C LEU A 47 -20.71 39.87 7.51
N ASP A 48 -19.62 40.62 7.69
CA ASP A 48 -18.77 41.05 6.60
C ASP A 48 -17.91 39.85 6.12
N GLU A 49 -17.61 39.75 4.82
CA GLU A 49 -16.91 38.60 4.21
C GLU A 49 -15.51 38.39 4.81
N THR A 50 -14.86 39.49 5.16
CA THR A 50 -13.55 39.53 5.85
C THR A 50 -13.63 38.99 7.27
N LEU A 51 -14.74 39.23 7.99
CA LEU A 51 -14.96 38.73 9.33
C LEU A 51 -15.25 37.21 9.29
N LEU A 52 -16.05 36.76 8.33
CA LEU A 52 -16.38 35.34 8.13
C LEU A 52 -15.13 34.51 7.83
N SER A 53 -14.28 34.99 6.92
CA SER A 53 -13.01 34.32 6.57
C SER A 53 -12.03 34.30 7.76
N THR A 54 -11.91 35.39 8.51
CA THR A 54 -11.06 35.46 9.72
C THR A 54 -11.57 34.54 10.83
N CYS A 55 -12.88 34.51 11.06
CA CYS A 55 -13.52 33.56 11.98
C CYS A 55 -13.33 32.11 11.54
N ALA A 56 -13.44 31.83 10.24
CA ALA A 56 -13.22 30.49 9.70
C ALA A 56 -11.77 30.01 9.96
N VAL A 57 -10.76 30.84 9.69
CA VAL A 57 -9.35 30.48 9.96
C VAL A 57 -9.10 30.25 11.44
N THR A 58 -9.63 31.10 12.31
CA THR A 58 -9.47 30.95 13.76
C THR A 58 -10.17 29.70 14.30
N ILE A 59 -11.41 29.41 13.89
CA ILE A 59 -12.15 28.21 14.30
C ILE A 59 -11.46 26.94 13.78
N LYS A 60 -10.97 26.94 12.53
CA LYS A 60 -10.17 25.84 11.96
C LYS A 60 -8.92 25.57 12.79
N SER A 61 -8.19 26.61 13.19
CA SER A 61 -6.99 26.50 14.03
C SER A 61 -7.27 25.96 15.44
N LEU A 62 -8.50 26.13 15.93
CA LEU A 62 -8.96 25.65 17.23
C LEU A 62 -9.62 24.26 17.17
N HIS A 63 -9.63 23.61 16.00
CA HIS A 63 -10.30 22.33 15.75
C HIS A 63 -11.81 22.34 16.05
N GLY A 64 -12.46 23.51 15.97
CA GLY A 64 -13.90 23.68 16.23
C GLY A 64 -14.77 23.37 15.01
N TRP A 65 -14.60 22.21 14.39
CA TRP A 65 -15.24 21.86 13.10
C TRP A 65 -16.77 21.93 13.12
N GLN A 66 -17.40 21.57 14.24
CA GLN A 66 -18.85 21.69 14.42
C GLN A 66 -19.30 23.16 14.40
N THR A 67 -18.61 24.01 15.15
CA THR A 67 -18.88 25.46 15.19
C THR A 67 -18.66 26.11 13.83
N LEU A 68 -17.68 25.64 13.04
CA LEU A 68 -17.44 26.09 11.68
C LEU A 68 -18.64 25.79 10.77
N ALA A 69 -19.16 24.56 10.84
CA ALA A 69 -20.31 24.14 10.06
C ALA A 69 -21.58 24.93 10.43
N ASP A 70 -21.81 25.14 11.73
CA ASP A 70 -22.97 25.89 12.23
C ASP A 70 -22.89 27.38 11.85
N MET A 71 -21.68 27.97 11.90
CA MET A 71 -21.44 29.35 11.46
C MET A 71 -21.77 29.55 9.98
N PHE A 72 -21.24 28.69 9.09
CA PHE A 72 -21.54 28.81 7.66
C PHE A 72 -23.02 28.53 7.35
N LEU A 73 -23.67 27.62 8.10
CA LEU A 73 -25.10 27.39 7.96
C LEU A 73 -25.93 28.62 8.35
N LEU A 74 -25.58 29.31 9.44
CA LEU A 74 -26.25 30.55 9.84
C LEU A 74 -26.03 31.66 8.81
N ALA A 75 -24.80 31.84 8.33
CA ALA A 75 -24.47 32.80 7.28
C ALA A 75 -25.29 32.54 6.00
N SER A 76 -25.41 31.28 5.58
CA SER A 76 -26.20 30.88 4.39
C SER A 76 -27.69 31.22 4.48
N LYS A 77 -28.24 31.38 5.70
CA LYS A 77 -29.65 31.74 5.91
C LYS A 77 -29.86 33.26 5.87
N GLN A 78 -28.83 34.05 6.10
CA GLN A 78 -28.91 35.50 6.29
C GLN A 78 -28.62 36.29 5.01
N SER A 79 -27.74 35.82 4.12
CA SER A 79 -27.31 36.52 2.91
C SER A 79 -27.72 35.79 1.62
N PRO A 80 -28.85 36.16 0.98
CA PRO A 80 -29.34 35.53 -0.26
C PRO A 80 -28.69 36.05 -1.56
N SER A 81 -27.76 37.00 -1.51
CA SER A 81 -27.07 37.55 -2.70
C SER A 81 -25.72 36.88 -3.02
N ASP A 82 -24.87 36.61 -2.01
CA ASP A 82 -23.54 35.97 -2.16
C ASP A 82 -23.55 34.48 -1.76
N VAL A 83 -24.58 33.79 -2.24
CA VAL A 83 -24.99 32.45 -1.74
C VAL A 83 -23.99 31.36 -2.06
N GLU A 84 -23.25 31.47 -3.17
CA GLU A 84 -22.49 30.34 -3.71
C GLU A 84 -21.29 29.97 -2.84
N ASP A 85 -20.40 30.91 -2.52
CA ASP A 85 -19.17 30.60 -1.77
C ASP A 85 -19.47 30.24 -0.30
N ILE A 86 -20.47 30.89 0.29
CA ILE A 86 -20.92 30.61 1.67
C ILE A 86 -21.59 29.24 1.74
N CYS A 87 -22.50 28.91 0.81
CA CYS A 87 -23.13 27.60 0.79
C CYS A 87 -22.14 26.50 0.41
N TYR A 88 -21.16 26.78 -0.44
CA TYR A 88 -20.09 25.85 -0.79
C TYR A 88 -19.23 25.52 0.44
N SER A 89 -18.84 26.55 1.19
CA SER A 89 -18.10 26.38 2.45
C SER A 89 -18.93 25.65 3.51
N ALA A 90 -20.25 25.91 3.57
CA ALA A 90 -21.19 25.20 4.43
C ALA A 90 -21.31 23.71 4.04
N PHE A 91 -21.39 23.41 2.74
CA PHE A 91 -21.46 22.06 2.21
C PHE A 91 -20.23 21.25 2.60
N ILE A 92 -19.03 21.78 2.33
CA ILE A 92 -17.77 21.09 2.66
C ILE A 92 -17.64 20.86 4.16
N SER A 93 -18.00 21.85 4.99
CA SER A 93 -17.94 21.71 6.44
C SER A 93 -18.85 20.59 6.96
N HIS A 94 -20.04 20.42 6.37
CA HIS A 94 -20.95 19.32 6.72
C HIS A 94 -20.51 17.98 6.12
N ALA A 95 -19.95 17.97 4.91
CA ALA A 95 -19.38 16.78 4.29
C ALA A 95 -18.17 16.27 5.09
N PHE A 96 -17.31 17.16 5.57
CA PHE A 96 -16.17 16.85 6.45
C PHE A 96 -16.61 16.20 7.77
N LEU A 97 -17.74 16.63 8.31
CA LEU A 97 -18.35 16.04 9.50
C LEU A 97 -19.19 14.78 9.20
N HIS A 98 -19.22 14.32 7.94
CA HIS A 98 -20.06 13.21 7.47
C HIS A 98 -21.56 13.39 7.74
N LYS A 99 -22.01 14.64 7.87
CA LYS A 99 -23.42 15.02 8.03
C LYS A 99 -24.07 15.19 6.66
N TRP A 100 -24.15 14.09 5.91
CA TRP A 100 -24.58 14.11 4.50
C TRP A 100 -26.04 14.56 4.30
N ASN A 101 -26.93 14.38 5.28
CA ASN A 101 -28.31 14.89 5.23
C ASN A 101 -28.36 16.41 5.19
N ALA A 102 -27.58 17.07 6.05
CA ALA A 102 -27.48 18.51 6.09
C ALA A 102 -26.74 19.04 4.85
N ALA A 103 -25.68 18.34 4.42
CA ALA A 103 -24.94 18.68 3.19
C ALA A 103 -25.86 18.64 1.95
N GLN A 104 -26.73 17.63 1.81
CA GLN A 104 -27.69 17.56 0.69
C GLN A 104 -28.66 18.75 0.70
N GLY A 105 -29.19 19.13 1.87
CA GLY A 105 -30.07 20.30 1.99
C GLY A 105 -29.38 21.61 1.60
N ILE A 106 -28.08 21.74 1.86
CA ILE A 106 -27.26 22.89 1.45
C ILE A 106 -26.97 22.83 -0.06
N ALA A 107 -26.67 21.66 -0.61
CA ALA A 107 -26.41 21.47 -2.04
C ALA A 107 -27.62 21.86 -2.91
N MET A 108 -28.84 21.60 -2.45
CA MET A 108 -30.06 22.06 -3.13
C MET A 108 -30.16 23.60 -3.23
N LYS A 109 -29.54 24.33 -2.30
CA LYS A 109 -29.50 25.81 -2.32
C LYS A 109 -28.41 26.36 -3.24
N LEU A 110 -27.37 25.58 -3.54
CA LEU A 110 -26.27 25.92 -4.44
C LEU A 110 -26.70 25.87 -5.91
N LYS A 111 -27.60 26.77 -6.36
CA LYS A 111 -28.13 26.83 -7.74
C LYS A 111 -28.51 25.45 -8.34
N ASN A 112 -28.99 24.50 -7.52
CA ASN A 112 -29.20 23.11 -7.93
C ASN A 112 -27.97 22.46 -8.61
N ARG A 113 -26.77 22.65 -8.07
CA ARG A 113 -25.56 21.90 -8.44
C ARG A 113 -25.79 20.41 -8.21
N LEU A 114 -26.31 19.74 -9.26
CA LEU A 114 -26.75 18.36 -9.25
C LEU A 114 -25.62 17.37 -8.92
N ASP A 115 -24.38 17.77 -9.17
CA ASP A 115 -23.15 17.06 -8.83
C ASP A 115 -22.94 16.95 -7.32
N TYR A 116 -23.12 18.04 -6.55
CA TYR A 116 -23.04 17.98 -5.09
C TYR A 116 -24.25 17.30 -4.46
N CYS A 117 -25.44 17.48 -5.03
CA CYS A 117 -26.66 16.79 -4.58
C CYS A 117 -26.56 15.27 -4.77
N SER A 118 -26.05 14.82 -5.91
CA SER A 118 -25.83 13.40 -6.19
C SER A 118 -24.76 12.80 -5.28
N LEU A 119 -23.65 13.51 -5.06
CA LEU A 119 -22.60 13.09 -4.12
C LEU A 119 -23.14 12.89 -2.70
N ALA A 120 -23.88 13.88 -2.18
CA ALA A 120 -24.44 13.81 -0.83
C ALA A 120 -25.45 12.67 -0.70
N ALA A 121 -26.30 12.47 -1.71
CA ALA A 121 -27.32 11.42 -1.72
C ALA A 121 -26.70 10.00 -1.78
N LEU A 122 -25.58 9.83 -2.51
CA LEU A 122 -24.85 8.56 -2.59
C LEU A 122 -24.20 8.15 -1.25
N ASN A 123 -23.72 9.12 -0.47
CA ASN A 123 -23.04 8.84 0.80
C ASN A 123 -24.00 8.63 1.99
N GLN A 124 -25.31 8.87 1.84
CA GLN A 124 -26.32 8.64 2.89
C GLN A 124 -26.78 7.17 3.01
N SER A 125 -26.44 6.30 2.04
CA SER A 125 -26.76 4.85 2.01
C SER A 125 -28.24 4.44 2.20
N SER A 126 -29.20 5.38 2.12
CA SER A 126 -30.63 5.06 2.24
C SER A 126 -31.26 4.75 0.87
N PRO A 127 -32.29 3.88 0.79
CA PRO A 127 -32.92 3.53 -0.49
C PRO A 127 -33.59 4.75 -1.16
N LEU A 128 -34.18 5.64 -0.35
CA LEU A 128 -34.77 6.89 -0.84
C LEU A 128 -33.69 7.86 -1.38
N SER A 129 -32.56 7.98 -0.68
CA SER A 129 -31.46 8.83 -1.14
C SER A 129 -30.81 8.27 -2.41
N MET A 130 -30.73 6.94 -2.56
CA MET A 130 -30.24 6.30 -3.80
C MET A 130 -31.14 6.61 -5.00
N ALA A 131 -32.46 6.51 -4.84
CA ALA A 131 -33.42 6.88 -5.89
C ALA A 131 -33.33 8.36 -6.27
N LEU A 132 -33.14 9.25 -5.28
CA LEU A 132 -32.89 10.68 -5.53
C LEU A 132 -31.58 10.91 -6.27
N ALA A 133 -30.50 10.23 -5.87
CA ALA A 133 -29.20 10.31 -6.55
C ALA A 133 -29.33 9.93 -8.02
N LYS A 134 -29.99 8.80 -8.33
CA LYS A 134 -30.24 8.36 -9.71
C LYS A 134 -30.97 9.42 -10.53
N ARG A 135 -32.01 10.06 -9.98
CA ARG A 135 -32.76 11.13 -10.66
C ARG A 135 -31.91 12.37 -10.91
N PHE A 136 -31.11 12.79 -9.92
CA PHE A 136 -30.21 13.94 -10.09
C PHE A 136 -29.14 13.67 -11.14
N ILE A 137 -28.55 12.48 -11.13
CA ILE A 137 -27.52 12.11 -12.11
C ILE A 137 -28.12 12.02 -13.52
N SER A 138 -29.29 11.41 -13.70
CA SER A 138 -29.96 11.38 -15.01
C SER A 138 -30.17 12.79 -15.56
N LYS A 139 -30.71 13.72 -14.74
CA LYS A 139 -30.86 15.13 -15.14
C LYS A 139 -29.53 15.80 -15.48
N LEU A 140 -28.45 15.47 -14.77
CA LEU A 140 -27.12 16.01 -15.02
C LEU A 140 -26.57 15.50 -16.36
N LEU A 141 -26.74 14.21 -16.65
CA LEU A 141 -26.33 13.62 -17.93
C LEU A 141 -27.14 14.21 -19.10
N ASP A 142 -28.45 14.41 -18.94
CA ASP A 142 -29.30 15.05 -19.95
C ASP A 142 -28.86 16.50 -20.25
N GLN A 143 -28.41 17.25 -19.23
CA GLN A 143 -27.84 18.59 -19.41
C GLN A 143 -26.50 18.57 -20.17
N GLN A 144 -25.70 17.51 -19.99
CA GLN A 144 -24.37 17.38 -20.58
C GLN A 144 -24.36 16.71 -21.97
N GLN A 145 -25.43 16.03 -22.40
CA GLN A 145 -25.54 15.47 -23.77
C GLN A 145 -25.40 16.53 -24.89
N THR A 146 -25.47 17.82 -24.55
CA THR A 146 -25.18 18.94 -25.46
C THR A 146 -23.69 19.20 -25.67
N ASN A 147 -22.81 18.69 -24.78
CA ASN A 147 -21.36 18.79 -24.84
C ASN A 147 -20.75 17.45 -25.27
N VAL A 148 -19.92 17.47 -26.32
CA VAL A 148 -19.36 16.29 -27.01
C VAL A 148 -18.42 15.43 -26.13
N THR A 149 -18.08 15.84 -24.90
CA THR A 149 -17.19 15.09 -24.00
C THR A 149 -17.83 14.91 -22.62
N MET A 150 -18.29 13.69 -22.33
CA MET A 150 -18.79 13.32 -21.01
C MET A 150 -17.63 13.26 -20.01
N SER A 151 -17.72 14.05 -18.93
CA SER A 151 -16.71 14.07 -17.85
C SER A 151 -16.66 12.73 -17.10
N TYR A 152 -15.44 12.26 -16.83
CA TYR A 152 -15.15 11.04 -16.07
C TYR A 152 -15.92 10.91 -14.76
N GLU A 153 -16.04 12.01 -14.02
CA GLU A 153 -16.65 11.99 -12.69
C GLU A 153 -18.16 11.77 -12.76
N TYR A 154 -18.83 12.23 -13.83
CA TYR A 154 -20.26 12.02 -14.00
C TYR A 154 -20.59 10.58 -14.38
N ILE A 155 -19.77 9.99 -15.25
CA ILE A 155 -19.87 8.56 -15.60
C ILE A 155 -19.61 7.72 -14.34
N ARG A 156 -18.56 8.01 -13.57
CA ARG A 156 -18.25 7.30 -12.32
C ARG A 156 -19.37 7.43 -11.27
N LEU A 157 -19.96 8.62 -11.11
CA LEU A 157 -21.11 8.82 -10.22
C LEU A 157 -22.33 8.00 -10.66
N ARG A 158 -22.61 7.94 -11.97
CA ARG A 158 -23.70 7.13 -12.51
C ARG A 158 -23.51 5.65 -12.24
N ILE A 159 -22.31 5.13 -12.49
CA ILE A 159 -21.95 3.73 -12.23
C ILE A 159 -22.14 3.43 -10.75
N ARG A 160 -21.58 4.24 -9.86
CA ARG A 160 -21.71 4.05 -8.39
C ARG A 160 -23.16 4.07 -7.91
N ALA A 161 -24.04 4.82 -8.58
CA ALA A 161 -25.47 4.84 -8.27
C ALA A 161 -26.23 3.60 -8.76
N LEU A 162 -25.77 2.97 -9.83
CA LEU A 162 -26.43 1.81 -10.45
C LEU A 162 -25.85 0.48 -9.97
N GLU A 163 -24.57 0.44 -9.59
CA GLU A 163 -23.82 -0.76 -9.19
C GLU A 163 -24.54 -1.61 -8.14
N LYS A 164 -25.18 -0.97 -7.15
CA LYS A 164 -25.84 -1.68 -6.04
C LYS A 164 -27.25 -2.19 -6.34
N ASP A 165 -27.99 -1.51 -7.20
CA ASP A 165 -29.43 -1.76 -7.38
C ASP A 165 -29.74 -2.46 -8.71
N SER A 166 -28.98 -2.14 -9.77
CA SER A 166 -29.29 -2.54 -11.15
C SER A 166 -28.01 -2.56 -11.99
N PRO A 167 -27.12 -3.56 -11.79
CA PRO A 167 -25.83 -3.62 -12.47
C PRO A 167 -25.96 -3.84 -13.99
N GLU A 168 -27.08 -4.40 -14.46
CA GLU A 168 -27.38 -4.52 -15.89
C GLU A 168 -27.62 -3.16 -16.56
N GLU A 169 -28.36 -2.25 -15.91
CA GLU A 169 -28.54 -0.88 -16.42
C GLU A 169 -27.21 -0.11 -16.47
N ALA A 170 -26.29 -0.43 -15.55
CA ALA A 170 -24.96 0.16 -15.54
C ALA A 170 -24.13 -0.32 -16.74
N LEU A 171 -24.23 -1.62 -17.09
CA LEU A 171 -23.57 -2.20 -18.25
C LEU A 171 -24.10 -1.60 -19.56
N ASP A 172 -25.42 -1.50 -19.73
CA ASP A 172 -26.02 -0.88 -20.91
C ASP A 172 -25.53 0.56 -21.11
N PHE A 173 -25.40 1.32 -20.01
CA PHE A 173 -24.86 2.67 -20.03
C PHE A 173 -23.38 2.70 -20.44
N LEU A 174 -22.57 1.77 -19.92
CA LEU A 174 -21.16 1.65 -20.29
C LEU A 174 -20.97 1.22 -21.74
N GLU A 175 -21.80 0.33 -22.28
CA GLU A 175 -21.76 -0.10 -23.68
C GLU A 175 -22.05 1.06 -24.63
N ARG A 176 -23.07 1.88 -24.33
CA ARG A 176 -23.34 3.12 -25.09
C ARG A 176 -22.16 4.07 -25.01
N THR A 177 -21.57 4.23 -23.83
CA THR A 177 -20.38 5.08 -23.63
C THR A 177 -19.17 4.55 -24.41
N LYS A 178 -18.96 3.24 -24.45
CA LYS A 178 -17.90 2.57 -25.22
C LYS A 178 -18.07 2.85 -26.73
N GLN A 179 -19.29 2.76 -27.26
CA GLN A 179 -19.58 3.05 -28.67
C GLN A 179 -19.27 4.50 -29.04
N HIS A 180 -19.52 5.46 -28.14
CA HIS A 180 -19.18 6.87 -28.36
C HIS A 180 -17.67 7.16 -28.27
N LEU A 181 -16.91 6.35 -27.52
CA LEU A 181 -15.46 6.51 -27.35
C LEU A 181 -14.64 5.73 -28.39
N ALA A 182 -15.23 4.70 -29.00
CA ALA A 182 -14.57 3.97 -30.08
C ALA A 182 -14.42 4.90 -31.30
N PRO A 183 -13.21 5.06 -31.87
CA PRO A 183 -13.04 5.88 -33.06
C PRO A 183 -13.92 5.32 -34.17
N SER A 184 -14.87 6.14 -34.65
CA SER A 184 -15.65 5.84 -35.85
C SER A 184 -14.68 5.53 -36.98
N GLN A 185 -14.58 4.24 -37.34
CA GLN A 185 -13.84 3.76 -38.50
C GLN A 185 -14.55 4.26 -39.77
N GLN A 186 -14.39 5.55 -40.09
CA GLN A 186 -14.70 6.18 -41.37
C GLN A 186 -14.28 7.65 -41.32
N SER A 187 -13.00 7.93 -41.52
CA SER A 187 -12.52 8.98 -42.42
C SER A 187 -10.99 9.12 -42.37
N ASN A 188 -10.41 8.78 -43.51
CA ASN A 188 -9.18 9.29 -44.13
C ASN A 188 -7.84 9.05 -43.45
N GLU A 189 -7.12 8.12 -44.07
CA GLU A 189 -5.68 8.15 -44.32
C GLU A 189 -5.17 9.60 -44.47
N THR A 190 -4.41 10.08 -43.50
CA THR A 190 -3.23 10.92 -43.67
C THR A 190 -2.52 10.98 -42.32
N GLY A 191 -1.22 10.69 -42.34
CA GLY A 191 -0.42 10.49 -41.15
C GLY A 191 -0.36 11.74 -40.27
N ASP A 192 -0.64 11.55 -38.99
CA ASP A 192 0.22 11.99 -37.90
C ASP A 192 -0.19 11.22 -36.64
N LEU A 193 0.74 10.42 -36.12
CA LEU A 193 0.59 9.64 -34.89
C LEU A 193 0.47 10.59 -33.69
N ASN A 194 -0.75 11.02 -33.40
CA ASN A 194 -1.08 11.77 -32.19
C ASN A 194 -0.75 10.93 -30.95
N THR A 195 0.39 11.25 -30.35
CA THR A 195 0.96 10.72 -29.11
C THR A 195 0.24 11.27 -27.86
N SER A 196 -1.05 11.62 -27.98
CA SER A 196 -1.82 12.34 -26.95
C SER A 196 -2.74 11.47 -26.10
N ALA A 197 -2.68 10.14 -26.21
CA ALA A 197 -3.55 9.21 -25.48
C ALA A 197 -2.87 8.48 -24.29
N ILE A 198 -1.63 8.86 -23.93
CA ILE A 198 -0.96 8.32 -22.74
C ILE A 198 -0.78 9.47 -21.74
N SER A 199 -1.82 9.77 -20.97
CA SER A 199 -1.66 10.52 -19.71
C SER A 199 -1.55 9.51 -18.56
N THR A 200 -0.38 8.88 -18.47
CA THR A 200 0.13 8.31 -17.23
C THR A 200 0.13 9.40 -16.16
N PHE A 201 -0.44 9.09 -14.99
CA PHE A 201 -0.47 9.94 -13.81
C PHE A 201 0.92 10.52 -13.52
N HIS A 202 1.08 11.84 -13.62
CA HIS A 202 2.20 12.56 -13.00
C HIS A 202 1.64 13.39 -11.84
N ASP A 203 1.98 12.96 -10.62
CA ASP A 203 1.32 13.35 -9.36
C ASP A 203 1.40 14.83 -8.96
N GLU A 204 2.12 15.71 -9.68
CA GLU A 204 2.22 17.12 -9.32
C GLU A 204 1.72 18.12 -10.37
N SER A 205 1.88 17.86 -11.68
CA SER A 205 1.47 18.80 -12.73
C SER A 205 -0.05 18.82 -12.95
N ASP A 206 -0.70 17.66 -12.82
CA ASP A 206 -2.13 17.52 -13.13
C ASP A 206 -3.04 18.09 -12.04
N PHE A 207 -2.53 18.30 -10.83
CA PHE A 207 -3.25 19.06 -9.81
C PHE A 207 -3.21 20.56 -10.08
N THR A 208 -2.42 21.08 -11.01
CA THR A 208 -2.36 22.52 -11.30
C THR A 208 -3.17 22.92 -12.53
N SER A 209 -3.44 21.99 -13.44
CA SER A 209 -4.29 22.23 -14.59
C SER A 209 -5.77 22.26 -14.19
N ASN A 210 -6.49 23.23 -14.74
CA ASN A 210 -7.92 23.45 -14.46
C ASN A 210 -8.76 22.43 -15.24
N THR A 211 -8.51 21.13 -15.06
CA THR A 211 -9.23 20.06 -15.78
C THR A 211 -10.58 19.80 -15.13
N GLN A 212 -11.51 20.72 -15.31
CA GLN A 212 -12.92 20.35 -15.24
C GLN A 212 -13.16 19.30 -16.34
N GLY A 213 -13.30 18.04 -15.96
CA GLY A 213 -13.65 16.96 -16.88
C GLY A 213 -12.47 16.38 -17.65
N ARG A 214 -11.69 15.52 -16.98
CA ARG A 214 -10.86 14.53 -17.69
C ARG A 214 -11.79 13.66 -18.55
N PRO A 215 -11.51 13.46 -19.85
CA PRO A 215 -12.24 12.50 -20.66
C PRO A 215 -11.99 11.08 -20.14
N VAL A 216 -13.02 10.24 -20.17
CA VAL A 216 -12.88 8.82 -19.80
C VAL A 216 -12.07 8.10 -20.87
N SER A 217 -11.08 7.29 -20.46
CA SER A 217 -10.38 6.41 -21.39
C SER A 217 -11.18 5.15 -21.67
N LEU A 218 -11.04 4.58 -22.87
CA LEU A 218 -11.66 3.30 -23.24
C LEU A 218 -11.31 2.19 -22.24
N GLN A 219 -10.05 2.18 -21.77
CA GLN A 219 -9.55 1.25 -20.76
C GLN A 219 -10.35 1.34 -19.45
N GLN A 220 -10.63 2.54 -18.95
CA GLN A 220 -11.39 2.72 -17.70
C GLN A 220 -12.83 2.23 -17.82
N VAL A 221 -13.46 2.45 -18.98
CA VAL A 221 -14.79 1.89 -19.28
C VAL A 221 -14.75 0.37 -19.22
N GLN A 222 -13.76 -0.25 -19.87
CA GLN A 222 -13.59 -1.71 -19.88
C GLN A 222 -13.31 -2.27 -18.47
N GLU A 223 -12.51 -1.59 -17.65
CA GLU A 223 -12.28 -1.97 -16.25
C GLU A 223 -13.59 -2.00 -15.45
N TRP A 224 -14.43 -0.97 -15.60
CA TRP A 224 -15.74 -0.92 -14.95
C TRP A 224 -16.70 -1.99 -15.48
N GLN A 225 -16.68 -2.27 -16.79
CA GLN A 225 -17.46 -3.35 -17.37
C GLN A 225 -17.07 -4.70 -16.78
N VAL A 226 -15.77 -5.00 -16.67
CA VAL A 226 -15.30 -6.25 -16.06
C VAL A 226 -15.73 -6.37 -14.60
N GLN A 227 -15.62 -5.30 -13.80
CA GLN A 227 -16.09 -5.30 -12.42
C GLN A 227 -17.58 -5.64 -12.31
N LEU A 228 -18.41 -5.06 -13.18
CA LEU A 228 -19.85 -5.35 -13.23
C LEU A 228 -20.15 -6.76 -13.74
N TYR A 229 -19.47 -7.24 -14.78
CA TYR A 229 -19.66 -8.62 -15.27
C TYR A 229 -19.31 -9.66 -14.20
N LEU A 230 -18.26 -9.41 -13.40
CA LEU A 230 -17.91 -10.25 -12.25
C LEU A 230 -19.00 -10.23 -11.17
N GLN A 231 -19.64 -9.09 -10.91
CA GLN A 231 -20.76 -8.98 -9.96
C GLN A 231 -22.02 -9.72 -10.44
N ILE A 232 -22.27 -9.76 -11.75
CA ILE A 232 -23.43 -10.43 -12.37
C ILE A 232 -23.13 -11.90 -12.71
N GLU A 233 -21.96 -12.41 -12.33
CA GLU A 233 -21.52 -13.79 -12.61
C GLU A 233 -21.43 -14.14 -14.11
N LYS A 234 -21.28 -13.14 -14.99
CA LYS A 234 -21.06 -13.31 -16.43
C LYS A 234 -19.56 -13.48 -16.74
N TYR A 235 -18.99 -14.57 -16.22
CA TYR A 235 -17.54 -14.82 -16.25
C TYR A 235 -16.96 -14.97 -17.67
N ASP A 236 -17.69 -15.57 -18.61
CA ASP A 236 -17.23 -15.76 -19.99
C ASP A 236 -17.00 -14.43 -20.71
N ILE A 237 -17.93 -13.49 -20.56
CA ILE A 237 -17.86 -12.16 -21.17
C ILE A 237 -16.73 -11.37 -20.52
N ALA A 238 -16.63 -11.42 -19.19
CA ALA A 238 -15.53 -10.79 -18.46
C ALA A 238 -14.15 -11.30 -18.92
N LEU A 239 -14.02 -12.62 -19.11
CA LEU A 239 -12.79 -13.26 -19.58
C LEU A 239 -12.40 -12.78 -20.99
N ASN A 240 -13.37 -12.65 -21.89
CA ASN A 240 -13.12 -12.15 -23.24
C ASN A 240 -12.63 -10.69 -23.24
N VAL A 241 -13.28 -9.81 -22.48
CA VAL A 241 -12.84 -8.40 -22.36
C VAL A 241 -11.44 -8.32 -21.74
N LEU A 242 -11.16 -9.12 -20.70
CA LEU A 242 -9.85 -9.15 -20.07
C LEU A 242 -8.74 -9.62 -21.03
N THR A 243 -8.98 -10.67 -21.80
CA THR A 243 -7.95 -11.32 -22.63
C THR A 243 -7.76 -10.69 -24.01
N GLN A 244 -8.84 -10.21 -24.63
CA GLN A 244 -8.81 -9.63 -25.98
C GLN A 244 -8.57 -8.12 -25.97
N ASP A 245 -9.06 -7.40 -24.96
CA ASP A 245 -8.93 -5.94 -24.89
C ASP A 245 -7.82 -5.53 -23.90
N LEU A 246 -7.99 -5.84 -22.62
CA LEU A 246 -7.16 -5.24 -21.55
C LEU A 246 -5.73 -5.79 -21.50
N LEU A 247 -5.56 -7.12 -21.56
CA LEU A 247 -4.25 -7.77 -21.49
C LEU A 247 -3.43 -7.62 -22.77
N GLN A 248 -4.05 -7.32 -23.92
CA GLN A 248 -3.30 -6.98 -25.14
C GLN A 248 -2.62 -5.60 -25.01
N ILE A 249 -3.25 -4.67 -24.30
CA ILE A 249 -2.70 -3.32 -24.06
C ILE A 249 -1.69 -3.37 -22.89
N LEU A 250 -2.06 -4.02 -21.78
CA LEU A 250 -1.24 -4.09 -20.56
C LEU A 250 -1.03 -5.54 -20.11
N PRO A 251 -0.11 -6.29 -20.76
CA PRO A 251 0.05 -7.72 -20.51
C PRO A 251 0.67 -8.06 -19.14
N ASN A 252 1.24 -7.07 -18.43
CA ASN A 252 1.90 -7.29 -17.13
C ASN A 252 1.08 -6.76 -15.92
N GLN A 253 -0.19 -6.38 -16.13
CA GLN A 253 -1.04 -5.86 -15.06
C GLN A 253 -1.59 -7.01 -14.20
N TRP A 254 -1.02 -7.21 -13.00
CA TRP A 254 -1.37 -8.33 -12.11
C TRP A 254 -2.84 -8.39 -11.71
N SER A 255 -3.49 -7.23 -11.50
CA SER A 255 -4.91 -7.19 -11.13
C SER A 255 -5.83 -7.82 -12.16
N TYR A 256 -5.49 -7.72 -13.45
CA TYR A 256 -6.27 -8.34 -14.52
C TYR A 256 -6.06 -9.85 -14.55
N TRP A 257 -4.82 -10.31 -14.35
CA TRP A 257 -4.51 -11.74 -14.27
C TRP A 257 -5.24 -12.43 -13.11
N LEU A 258 -5.34 -11.79 -11.95
CA LEU A 258 -6.14 -12.31 -10.83
C LEU A 258 -7.64 -12.44 -11.17
N GLN A 259 -8.18 -11.49 -11.93
CA GLN A 259 -9.57 -11.55 -12.40
C GLN A 259 -9.75 -12.65 -13.45
N VAL A 260 -8.79 -12.83 -14.38
CA VAL A 260 -8.77 -13.94 -15.34
C VAL A 260 -8.81 -15.27 -14.62
N LEU A 261 -7.94 -15.48 -13.62
CA LEU A 261 -7.92 -16.71 -12.83
C LEU A 261 -9.25 -16.93 -12.11
N THR A 262 -9.85 -15.86 -11.57
CA THR A 262 -11.18 -15.94 -10.93
C THR A 262 -12.26 -16.37 -11.93
N CYS A 263 -12.26 -15.83 -13.16
CA CYS A 263 -13.18 -16.26 -14.20
C CYS A 263 -12.95 -17.73 -14.59
N VAL A 264 -11.69 -18.13 -14.83
CA VAL A 264 -11.34 -19.50 -15.22
C VAL A 264 -11.75 -20.50 -14.14
N ASP A 265 -11.44 -20.23 -12.87
CA ASP A 265 -11.85 -21.10 -11.75
C ASP A 265 -13.38 -21.23 -11.63
N LYS A 266 -14.13 -20.17 -11.97
CA LYS A 266 -15.61 -20.17 -11.92
C LYS A 266 -16.27 -20.82 -13.14
N ILE A 267 -15.66 -20.73 -14.32
CA ILE A 267 -16.15 -21.40 -15.54
C ILE A 267 -15.90 -22.92 -15.44
N TYR A 268 -14.71 -23.31 -14.98
CA TYR A 268 -14.26 -24.70 -14.98
C TYR A 268 -14.25 -25.32 -13.56
N THR A 269 -15.31 -25.08 -12.78
CA THR A 269 -15.41 -25.55 -11.38
C THR A 269 -15.28 -27.07 -11.20
N THR A 270 -15.63 -27.86 -12.22
CA THR A 270 -15.63 -29.34 -12.16
C THR A 270 -14.43 -29.98 -12.85
N ASP A 271 -13.71 -29.27 -13.72
CA ASP A 271 -12.62 -29.82 -14.53
C ASP A 271 -11.34 -28.96 -14.38
N ASN A 272 -10.55 -29.32 -13.37
CA ASN A 272 -9.34 -28.59 -13.02
C ASN A 272 -8.27 -28.67 -14.11
N ASP A 273 -8.19 -29.77 -14.85
CA ASP A 273 -7.15 -29.97 -15.85
C ASP A 273 -7.43 -29.14 -17.11
N GLU A 274 -8.71 -29.01 -17.47
CA GLU A 274 -9.11 -28.12 -18.57
C GLU A 274 -8.91 -26.64 -18.22
N ALA A 275 -9.17 -26.25 -16.98
CA ALA A 275 -8.89 -24.90 -16.48
C ALA A 275 -7.39 -24.54 -16.60
N GLU A 276 -6.51 -25.48 -16.27
CA GLU A 276 -5.06 -25.32 -16.36
C GLU A 276 -4.59 -25.20 -17.82
N LYS A 277 -5.04 -26.10 -18.69
CA LYS A 277 -4.75 -26.02 -20.14
C LYS A 277 -5.21 -24.70 -20.73
N ARG A 278 -6.40 -24.24 -20.36
CA ARG A 278 -6.95 -22.97 -20.85
C ARG A 278 -6.11 -21.79 -20.40
N LEU A 279 -5.69 -21.76 -19.14
CA LEU A 279 -4.84 -20.68 -18.62
C LEU A 279 -3.45 -20.70 -19.29
N HIS A 280 -2.84 -21.86 -19.48
CA HIS A 280 -1.58 -22.01 -20.21
C HIS A 280 -1.69 -21.48 -21.64
N ALA A 281 -2.74 -21.87 -22.38
CA ALA A 281 -2.97 -21.38 -23.74
C ALA A 281 -3.15 -19.86 -23.81
N LEU A 282 -3.79 -19.25 -22.79
CA LEU A 282 -3.94 -17.79 -22.70
C LEU A 282 -2.60 -17.10 -22.43
N VAL A 283 -1.80 -17.64 -21.50
CA VAL A 283 -0.46 -17.14 -21.17
C VAL A 283 0.45 -17.20 -22.40
N ASP A 284 0.47 -18.34 -23.11
CA ASP A 284 1.30 -18.53 -24.29
C ASP A 284 0.92 -17.54 -25.41
N ASN A 285 -0.38 -17.36 -25.65
CA ASN A 285 -0.87 -16.40 -26.66
C ASN A 285 -0.48 -14.96 -26.34
N ILE A 286 -0.61 -14.53 -25.08
CA ILE A 286 -0.23 -13.17 -24.67
C ILE A 286 1.29 -12.99 -24.70
N GLN A 287 2.04 -14.01 -24.31
CA GLN A 287 3.50 -13.97 -24.33
C GLN A 287 4.04 -13.94 -25.77
N SER A 288 3.45 -14.70 -26.69
CA SER A 288 3.83 -14.72 -28.12
C SER A 288 3.46 -13.42 -28.85
N ASN A 289 2.34 -12.79 -28.47
CA ASN A 289 1.91 -11.53 -29.09
C ASN A 289 2.66 -10.31 -28.54
N SER A 290 3.32 -10.45 -27.39
CA SER A 290 4.11 -9.36 -26.83
C SER A 290 5.33 -9.10 -27.73
N LYS A 291 5.45 -7.88 -28.26
CA LYS A 291 6.60 -7.43 -29.08
C LYS A 291 7.94 -7.41 -28.32
N ASN A 292 7.92 -7.77 -27.04
CA ASN A 292 9.11 -7.78 -26.19
C ASN A 292 9.79 -9.14 -26.31
N GLU A 293 11.06 -9.15 -26.72
CA GLU A 293 11.91 -10.36 -26.70
C GLU A 293 12.11 -10.92 -25.27
N LYS A 294 11.71 -10.18 -24.24
CA LYS A 294 11.84 -10.57 -22.83
C LYS A 294 10.56 -11.21 -22.30
N MET A 295 10.72 -12.37 -21.67
CA MET A 295 9.65 -13.08 -20.98
C MET A 295 8.99 -12.19 -19.90
N LEU A 296 7.66 -12.12 -19.90
CA LEU A 296 6.91 -11.28 -18.97
C LEU A 296 6.68 -12.01 -17.64
N ARG A 297 6.72 -11.28 -16.54
CA ARG A 297 6.59 -11.85 -15.18
C ARG A 297 5.15 -12.20 -14.82
N GLY A 298 4.20 -11.31 -15.11
CA GLY A 298 2.78 -11.50 -14.78
C GLY A 298 2.18 -12.81 -15.29
N PRO A 299 2.34 -13.16 -16.58
CA PRO A 299 1.82 -14.41 -17.13
C PRO A 299 2.45 -15.67 -16.49
N GLN A 300 3.72 -15.62 -16.09
CA GLN A 300 4.36 -16.74 -15.39
C GLN A 300 3.92 -16.84 -13.92
N LEU A 301 3.69 -15.70 -13.26
CA LEU A 301 3.20 -15.67 -11.88
C LEU A 301 1.76 -16.18 -11.74
N ILE A 302 0.90 -16.01 -12.76
CA ILE A 302 -0.49 -16.48 -12.64
C ILE A 302 -0.58 -18.02 -12.69
N LEU A 303 0.32 -18.66 -13.44
CA LEU A 303 0.44 -20.13 -13.44
C LEU A 303 0.86 -20.63 -12.05
N LEU A 304 1.78 -19.90 -11.39
CA LEU A 304 2.20 -20.21 -10.03
C LEU A 304 1.07 -20.00 -9.00
N GLU A 305 0.29 -18.93 -9.13
CA GLU A 305 -0.89 -18.66 -8.28
C GLU A 305 -1.94 -19.76 -8.41
N MET A 306 -2.23 -20.22 -9.62
CA MET A 306 -3.17 -21.33 -9.86
C MET A 306 -2.69 -22.61 -9.16
N LYS A 307 -1.41 -22.97 -9.31
CA LYS A 307 -0.84 -24.15 -8.64
C LYS A 307 -0.84 -23.99 -7.12
N SER A 308 -0.56 -22.79 -6.61
CA SER A 308 -0.64 -22.50 -5.17
C SER A 308 -2.03 -22.72 -4.59
N ARG A 309 -3.10 -22.36 -5.32
CA ARG A 309 -4.48 -22.57 -4.88
C ARG A 309 -4.88 -24.05 -4.86
N ARG A 310 -4.26 -24.87 -5.70
CA ARG A 310 -4.57 -26.29 -5.91
C ARG A 310 -3.67 -27.24 -5.14
N ALA A 311 -2.56 -26.75 -4.59
CA ALA A 311 -1.56 -27.55 -3.87
C ALA A 311 -2.10 -28.20 -2.57
N THR A 312 -3.25 -27.80 -2.05
CA THR A 312 -3.81 -28.36 -0.81
C THR A 312 -4.46 -29.74 -0.97
N ILE A 313 -4.54 -30.25 -2.21
CA ILE A 313 -5.37 -31.42 -2.54
C ILE A 313 -4.57 -32.72 -2.37
N ASP A 314 -3.39 -32.83 -2.99
CA ASP A 314 -2.58 -34.08 -3.02
C ASP A 314 -1.07 -33.81 -2.96
N TYR A 315 -0.29 -34.81 -2.53
CA TYR A 315 1.18 -34.72 -2.41
C TYR A 315 1.88 -34.48 -3.77
N GLU A 316 1.39 -35.09 -4.85
CA GLU A 316 1.90 -34.88 -6.21
C GLU A 316 1.80 -33.41 -6.63
N ARG A 317 0.68 -32.76 -6.30
CA ARG A 317 0.45 -31.33 -6.60
C ARG A 317 1.33 -30.40 -5.77
N ILE A 318 1.74 -30.80 -4.57
CA ILE A 318 2.74 -30.05 -3.77
C ILE A 318 4.11 -30.13 -4.45
N HIS A 319 4.48 -31.31 -4.96
CA HIS A 319 5.72 -31.47 -5.70
C HIS A 319 5.71 -30.64 -6.99
N ASP A 320 4.62 -30.67 -7.76
CA ASP A 320 4.45 -29.84 -8.95
C ASP A 320 4.49 -28.34 -8.65
N PHE A 321 3.93 -27.93 -7.51
CA PHE A 321 4.01 -26.56 -7.04
C PHE A 321 5.45 -26.17 -6.70
N ALA A 322 6.19 -27.03 -6.00
CA ALA A 322 7.62 -26.82 -5.73
C ALA A 322 8.44 -26.69 -7.01
N GLN A 323 8.26 -27.60 -7.97
CA GLN A 323 8.93 -27.53 -9.28
C GLN A 323 8.59 -26.23 -10.02
N SER A 324 7.36 -25.76 -9.92
CA SER A 324 6.95 -24.50 -10.57
C SER A 324 7.62 -23.28 -9.94
N ILE A 325 7.85 -23.29 -8.62
CA ILE A 325 8.68 -22.26 -7.96
C ILE A 325 10.12 -22.34 -8.47
N GLN A 326 10.69 -23.54 -8.59
CA GLN A 326 12.07 -23.75 -9.09
C GLN A 326 12.23 -23.22 -10.51
N MET A 327 11.33 -23.58 -11.43
CA MET A 327 11.35 -23.09 -12.82
C MET A 327 11.24 -21.56 -12.91
N TYR A 328 10.41 -20.95 -12.05
CA TYR A 328 10.31 -19.50 -11.98
C TYR A 328 11.62 -18.85 -11.54
N ILE A 329 12.27 -19.39 -10.51
CA ILE A 329 13.57 -18.90 -10.02
C ILE A 329 14.63 -19.03 -11.12
N GLU A 330 14.73 -20.17 -11.80
CA GLU A 330 15.71 -20.37 -12.87
C GLU A 330 15.52 -19.37 -14.02
N SER A 331 14.27 -19.04 -14.32
CA SER A 331 13.93 -18.13 -15.41
C SER A 331 14.19 -16.65 -15.10
N PHE A 332 13.94 -16.22 -13.86
CA PHE A 332 13.91 -14.80 -13.48
C PHE A 332 15.00 -14.37 -12.51
N SER A 333 15.59 -15.27 -11.72
CA SER A 333 16.63 -14.91 -10.76
C SER A 333 17.89 -14.27 -11.37
N PRO A 334 18.36 -14.64 -12.58
CA PRO A 334 19.51 -13.97 -13.16
C PRO A 334 19.19 -12.57 -13.69
N LYS A 335 17.90 -12.29 -13.97
CA LYS A 335 17.45 -11.12 -14.74
C LYS A 335 16.76 -10.06 -13.89
N ALA A 336 16.24 -10.43 -12.72
CA ALA A 336 15.36 -9.59 -11.92
C ALA A 336 15.71 -9.65 -10.43
N THR A 337 16.10 -8.49 -9.88
CA THR A 337 16.38 -8.32 -8.44
C THR A 337 15.17 -8.54 -7.54
N CYS A 338 13.95 -8.47 -8.09
CA CYS A 338 12.69 -8.69 -7.39
C CYS A 338 12.22 -10.16 -7.37
N CYS A 339 12.96 -11.09 -7.99
CA CYS A 339 12.54 -12.50 -8.11
C CYS A 339 12.10 -13.10 -6.77
N PHE A 340 12.88 -12.91 -5.70
CA PHE A 340 12.51 -13.38 -4.37
C PHE A 340 11.22 -12.72 -3.85
N GLN A 341 11.04 -11.41 -4.05
CA GLN A 341 9.85 -10.71 -3.60
C GLN A 341 8.58 -11.17 -4.33
N ASP A 342 8.71 -11.53 -5.61
CA ASP A 342 7.63 -12.10 -6.43
C ASP A 342 7.21 -13.49 -5.89
N ILE A 343 8.18 -14.32 -5.48
CA ILE A 343 7.90 -15.70 -5.00
C ILE A 343 7.67 -15.85 -3.50
N ARG A 344 8.00 -14.84 -2.69
CA ARG A 344 8.07 -14.95 -1.21
C ARG A 344 6.80 -15.52 -0.60
N ASN A 345 5.64 -15.03 -1.03
CA ASN A 345 4.35 -15.49 -0.52
C ASN A 345 4.08 -16.95 -0.92
N TYR A 346 4.47 -17.37 -2.12
CA TYR A 346 4.30 -18.76 -2.58
C TYR A 346 5.23 -19.72 -1.84
N VAL A 347 6.47 -19.33 -1.54
CA VAL A 347 7.39 -20.11 -0.70
C VAL A 347 6.83 -20.29 0.71
N ILE A 348 6.23 -19.24 1.27
CA ILE A 348 5.55 -19.30 2.57
C ILE A 348 4.37 -20.28 2.51
N THR A 349 3.49 -20.13 1.53
CA THR A 349 2.31 -20.98 1.37
C THR A 349 2.72 -22.43 1.13
N PHE A 350 3.75 -22.69 0.31
CA PHE A 350 4.33 -24.01 0.11
C PHE A 350 4.78 -24.63 1.43
N ALA A 351 5.56 -23.90 2.24
CA ALA A 351 6.03 -24.39 3.52
C ALA A 351 4.85 -24.70 4.47
N ASP A 352 3.87 -23.81 4.56
CA ASP A 352 2.70 -24.00 5.42
C ASP A 352 1.82 -25.20 4.98
N ILE A 353 1.72 -25.49 3.68
CA ILE A 353 0.99 -26.65 3.14
C ILE A 353 1.78 -27.94 3.39
N ALA A 354 3.07 -27.97 3.05
CA ALA A 354 3.92 -29.14 3.23
C ALA A 354 4.01 -29.54 4.72
N LEU A 355 4.13 -28.57 5.62
CA LEU A 355 4.13 -28.79 7.08
C LEU A 355 2.82 -29.39 7.62
N LYS A 356 1.67 -29.09 6.99
CA LYS A 356 0.37 -29.66 7.42
C LYS A 356 0.22 -31.12 7.02
N GLN A 357 0.85 -31.54 5.92
CA GLN A 357 0.79 -32.92 5.45
C GLN A 357 1.83 -33.79 6.15
N ASP A 358 3.03 -33.24 6.42
CA ASP A 358 4.09 -33.93 7.15
C ASP A 358 3.88 -33.82 8.67
N THR A 359 3.04 -34.69 9.24
CA THR A 359 2.76 -34.75 10.69
C THR A 359 3.94 -35.24 11.54
N SER A 360 4.95 -35.85 10.92
CA SER A 360 6.25 -36.15 11.53
C SER A 360 7.36 -35.77 10.54
N LEU A 361 7.99 -34.60 10.76
CA LEU A 361 9.21 -34.22 10.06
C LEU A 361 10.39 -35.04 10.58
N ASP A 362 10.40 -36.33 10.24
CA ASP A 362 11.67 -37.04 10.26
C ASP A 362 12.57 -36.36 9.23
N LEU A 363 13.85 -36.17 9.58
CA LEU A 363 14.95 -35.67 8.72
C LEU A 363 15.23 -36.58 7.50
N SER A 364 14.23 -37.32 7.05
CA SER A 364 14.23 -38.14 5.87
C SER A 364 14.29 -37.23 4.62
N PRO A 365 15.17 -37.55 3.64
CA PRO A 365 15.28 -36.83 2.36
C PRO A 365 14.01 -36.91 1.49
N THR A 366 12.97 -37.59 1.98
CA THR A 366 11.66 -37.73 1.33
C THR A 366 10.71 -36.55 1.58
N SER A 367 10.94 -35.71 2.59
CA SER A 367 10.10 -34.53 2.81
C SER A 367 10.32 -33.49 1.71
N THR A 368 9.24 -32.93 1.16
CA THR A 368 9.30 -31.99 0.03
C THR A 368 10.08 -30.72 0.39
N ILE A 369 10.06 -30.32 1.68
CA ILE A 369 10.79 -29.16 2.18
C ILE A 369 12.30 -29.39 2.14
N ILE A 370 12.78 -30.58 2.55
CA ILE A 370 14.21 -30.91 2.52
C ILE A 370 14.71 -30.99 1.07
N GLN A 371 13.91 -31.52 0.14
CA GLN A 371 14.24 -31.52 -1.29
C GLN A 371 14.40 -30.09 -1.84
N MET A 372 13.50 -29.18 -1.46
CA MET A 372 13.61 -27.77 -1.84
C MET A 372 14.86 -27.11 -1.23
N LEU A 373 15.18 -27.41 0.03
CA LEU A 373 16.40 -26.90 0.68
C LEU A 373 17.68 -27.45 0.03
N GLN A 374 17.72 -28.74 -0.32
CA GLN A 374 18.82 -29.35 -1.06
C GLN A 374 18.99 -28.70 -2.43
N TRP A 375 17.90 -28.52 -3.18
CA TRP A 375 17.94 -27.81 -4.46
C TRP A 375 18.48 -26.38 -4.31
N THR A 376 18.06 -25.63 -3.28
CA THR A 376 18.62 -24.28 -3.05
C THR A 376 20.11 -24.33 -2.76
N LYS A 377 20.57 -25.35 -2.03
CA LYS A 377 21.99 -25.59 -1.73
C LYS A 377 22.82 -25.86 -2.97
N ASP A 378 22.32 -26.70 -3.84
CA ASP A 378 22.98 -27.00 -5.12
C ASP A 378 23.05 -25.74 -5.97
N LYS A 379 21.98 -24.95 -6.03
CA LYS A 379 21.97 -23.69 -6.79
C LYS A 379 22.98 -22.67 -6.28
N TRP A 380 22.98 -22.34 -4.98
CA TRP A 380 23.92 -21.32 -4.49
C TRP A 380 25.38 -21.82 -4.50
N SER A 381 25.62 -23.13 -4.34
CA SER A 381 26.98 -23.67 -4.42
C SER A 381 27.54 -23.62 -5.84
N THR A 382 26.71 -23.79 -6.87
CA THR A 382 27.14 -23.61 -8.28
C THR A 382 27.47 -22.17 -8.66
N CYS A 383 26.95 -21.19 -7.92
CA CYS A 383 27.20 -19.77 -8.19
C CYS A 383 28.44 -19.22 -7.47
N LEU A 384 29.16 -20.05 -6.70
CA LEU A 384 30.44 -19.66 -6.09
C LEU A 384 31.50 -19.50 -7.19
N PRO A 385 32.28 -18.41 -7.20
CA PRO A 385 33.36 -18.26 -8.16
C PRO A 385 34.41 -19.36 -7.90
N THR A 386 34.70 -20.14 -8.93
CA THR A 386 35.87 -21.03 -8.93
C THR A 386 37.13 -20.16 -9.09
N GLU A 387 38.27 -20.60 -8.54
CA GLU A 387 39.55 -19.86 -8.55
C GLU A 387 40.06 -19.44 -9.96
N VAL A 388 39.39 -19.89 -11.03
CA VAL A 388 39.76 -19.70 -12.43
C VAL A 388 39.02 -18.54 -13.10
N ASP A 389 37.81 -18.18 -12.64
CA ASP A 389 36.97 -17.13 -13.24
C ASP A 389 36.82 -15.92 -12.30
N ASN A 390 37.68 -14.93 -12.49
CA ASN A 390 37.80 -13.74 -11.63
C ASN A 390 36.67 -12.69 -11.76
N SER A 391 35.60 -12.95 -12.50
CA SER A 391 34.47 -12.00 -12.66
C SER A 391 33.13 -12.60 -12.24
N LEU A 392 32.72 -12.27 -11.01
CA LEU A 392 31.38 -12.57 -10.52
C LEU A 392 30.36 -11.73 -11.31
N THR A 393 29.64 -12.37 -12.22
CA THR A 393 28.61 -11.67 -13.01
C THR A 393 27.39 -11.34 -12.15
N LEU A 394 26.72 -10.23 -12.45
CA LEU A 394 25.54 -9.76 -11.71
C LEU A 394 24.43 -10.83 -11.66
N ASP A 395 24.28 -11.59 -12.75
CA ASP A 395 23.32 -12.67 -12.92
C ASP A 395 23.54 -13.81 -11.93
N HIS A 396 24.80 -14.22 -11.72
CA HIS A 396 25.16 -15.24 -10.74
C HIS A 396 24.99 -14.72 -9.31
N LEU A 397 25.31 -13.45 -9.05
CA LEU A 397 25.06 -12.81 -7.75
C LEU A 397 23.57 -12.80 -7.38
N GLN A 398 22.70 -12.41 -8.31
CA GLN A 398 21.26 -12.34 -8.07
C GLN A 398 20.67 -13.72 -7.82
N THR A 399 21.11 -14.72 -8.58
CA THR A 399 20.72 -16.13 -8.39
C THR A 399 21.15 -16.62 -7.01
N TYR A 400 22.41 -16.39 -6.65
CA TYR A 400 22.97 -16.74 -5.35
C TYR A 400 22.18 -16.13 -4.18
N ILE A 401 21.89 -14.82 -4.24
CA ILE A 401 21.13 -14.11 -3.22
C ILE A 401 19.70 -14.65 -3.13
N CYS A 402 19.04 -14.86 -4.27
CA CYS A 402 17.67 -15.38 -4.30
C CYS A 402 17.58 -16.76 -3.66
N SER A 403 18.50 -17.68 -4.01
CA SER A 403 18.57 -19.02 -3.42
C SER A 403 18.74 -18.98 -1.90
N ILE A 404 19.62 -18.13 -1.38
CA ILE A 404 19.81 -17.96 0.07
C ILE A 404 18.55 -17.41 0.72
N GLN A 405 17.92 -16.39 0.14
CA GLN A 405 16.69 -15.80 0.69
C GLN A 405 15.55 -16.82 0.77
N VAL A 406 15.43 -17.72 -0.22
CA VAL A 406 14.48 -18.85 -0.19
C VAL A 406 14.81 -19.81 0.96
N SER A 407 16.07 -20.23 1.11
CA SER A 407 16.48 -21.11 2.21
C SER A 407 16.16 -20.49 3.58
N PHE A 408 16.47 -19.22 3.77
CA PHE A 408 16.16 -18.49 5.01
C PHE A 408 14.66 -18.40 5.27
N GLN A 409 13.85 -18.15 4.24
CA GLN A 409 12.40 -18.04 4.38
C GLN A 409 11.76 -19.38 4.76
N LEU A 410 12.24 -20.49 4.20
CA LEU A 410 11.81 -21.85 4.56
C LEU A 410 12.19 -22.16 6.02
N ILE A 411 13.45 -21.94 6.40
CA ILE A 411 13.94 -22.19 7.77
C ILE A 411 13.18 -21.33 8.80
N ALA A 412 12.93 -20.06 8.49
CA ALA A 412 12.17 -19.17 9.36
C ALA A 412 10.74 -19.69 9.59
N ARG A 413 10.10 -20.26 8.56
CA ARG A 413 8.75 -20.84 8.68
C ARG A 413 8.73 -22.12 9.50
N LEU A 414 9.70 -23.02 9.28
CA LEU A 414 9.91 -24.21 10.12
C LEU A 414 10.04 -23.83 11.61
N SER A 415 10.77 -22.76 11.91
CA SER A 415 11.00 -22.31 13.30
C SER A 415 9.77 -21.71 13.99
N SER A 416 8.78 -21.24 13.22
CA SER A 416 7.61 -20.52 13.76
C SER A 416 6.47 -21.43 14.20
N GLN A 417 6.40 -22.65 13.66
CA GLN A 417 5.28 -23.57 13.87
C GLN A 417 5.58 -24.65 14.93
N GLN A 418 6.86 -24.92 15.24
CA GLN A 418 7.26 -25.95 16.20
C GLN A 418 8.41 -25.48 17.11
N ASP A 419 8.18 -25.49 18.43
CA ASP A 419 9.15 -25.06 19.44
C ASP A 419 10.42 -25.93 19.48
N ASP A 420 10.32 -27.21 19.11
CA ASP A 420 11.47 -28.13 19.01
C ASP A 420 12.40 -27.75 17.84
N PHE A 421 11.85 -27.22 16.75
CA PHE A 421 12.63 -26.74 15.60
C PHE A 421 13.35 -25.44 15.89
N ARG A 422 12.83 -24.59 16.79
CA ARG A 422 13.49 -23.35 17.21
C ARG A 422 14.89 -23.58 17.79
N LYS A 423 15.12 -24.74 18.42
CA LYS A 423 16.44 -25.15 18.94
C LYS A 423 17.38 -25.67 17.85
N ASN A 424 16.83 -26.20 16.76
CA ASN A 424 17.58 -26.78 15.64
C ASN A 424 17.82 -25.79 14.48
N VAL A 425 17.25 -24.58 14.50
CA VAL A 425 17.49 -23.52 13.51
C VAL A 425 18.99 -23.32 13.18
N PRO A 426 19.93 -23.32 14.14
CA PRO A 426 21.36 -23.22 13.85
C PRO A 426 21.90 -24.36 13.02
N LEU A 427 21.42 -25.59 13.25
CA LEU A 427 21.86 -26.79 12.53
C LEU A 427 21.36 -26.72 11.09
N PHE A 428 20.09 -26.34 10.88
CA PHE A 428 19.57 -26.12 9.53
C PHE A 428 20.29 -24.97 8.82
N LEU A 429 20.62 -23.87 9.53
CA LEU A 429 21.39 -22.78 8.97
C LEU A 429 22.85 -23.16 8.69
N SER A 430 23.49 -24.02 9.49
CA SER A 430 24.84 -24.52 9.18
C SER A 430 24.82 -25.42 7.95
N ASP A 431 23.78 -26.21 7.77
CA ASP A 431 23.74 -27.26 6.75
C ASP A 431 23.26 -26.76 5.38
N PHE A 432 22.33 -25.81 5.36
CA PHE A 432 21.64 -25.34 4.15
C PHE A 432 21.93 -23.88 3.76
N SER A 433 22.80 -23.18 4.49
CA SER A 433 23.24 -21.82 4.10
C SER A 433 24.77 -21.66 4.17
N PRO A 434 25.37 -20.84 3.28
CA PRO A 434 26.82 -20.69 3.18
C PRO A 434 27.42 -20.08 4.44
N SER A 435 28.73 -20.24 4.67
CA SER A 435 29.37 -19.67 5.84
C SER A 435 29.28 -18.14 5.84
N VAL A 436 29.32 -17.51 7.02
CA VAL A 436 29.27 -16.03 7.10
C VAL A 436 30.49 -15.42 6.40
N GLU A 437 31.64 -16.09 6.44
CA GLU A 437 32.86 -15.67 5.74
C GLU A 437 32.67 -15.70 4.23
N ASP A 438 32.09 -16.76 3.66
CA ASP A 438 31.78 -16.84 2.23
C ASP A 438 30.80 -15.74 1.79
N MET A 439 29.79 -15.45 2.62
CA MET A 439 28.86 -14.35 2.33
C MET A 439 29.58 -12.98 2.30
N ILE A 440 30.60 -12.78 3.15
CA ILE A 440 31.37 -11.55 3.20
C ILE A 440 32.32 -11.45 2.00
N THR A 441 33.01 -12.54 1.62
CA THR A 441 33.91 -12.53 0.47
C THR A 441 33.15 -12.25 -0.83
N ILE A 442 31.97 -12.85 -0.99
CA ILE A 442 31.10 -12.57 -2.15
C ILE A 442 30.59 -11.13 -2.11
N TYR A 443 30.22 -10.62 -0.94
CA TYR A 443 29.85 -9.21 -0.81
C TYR A 443 31.00 -8.28 -1.22
N GLU A 444 32.22 -8.52 -0.75
CA GLU A 444 33.39 -7.75 -1.13
C GLU A 444 33.66 -7.82 -2.64
N SER A 445 33.49 -9.01 -3.25
CA SER A 445 33.58 -9.16 -4.70
C SER A 445 32.48 -8.40 -5.45
N SER A 446 31.27 -8.30 -4.87
CA SER A 446 30.15 -7.58 -5.48
C SER A 446 30.34 -6.07 -5.50
N LEU A 447 31.17 -5.52 -4.60
CA LEU A 447 31.47 -4.09 -4.55
C LEU A 447 32.25 -3.60 -5.78
N SER A 448 33.03 -4.48 -6.42
CA SER A 448 33.79 -4.13 -7.64
C SER A 448 32.95 -4.20 -8.92
N CYS A 449 31.82 -4.93 -8.90
CA CYS A 449 30.98 -5.17 -10.07
C CYS A 449 30.05 -3.99 -10.44
N ILE A 450 29.84 -3.01 -9.55
CA ILE A 450 28.94 -1.87 -9.79
C ILE A 450 29.76 -0.57 -9.83
N PRO A 451 29.87 0.12 -10.97
CA PRO A 451 30.55 1.41 -11.02
C PRO A 451 29.75 2.44 -10.20
N VAL A 452 30.46 3.21 -9.36
CA VAL A 452 30.01 4.21 -8.35
C VAL A 452 29.27 5.42 -8.97
N THR A 453 28.40 5.20 -9.95
CA THR A 453 27.77 6.26 -10.74
C THR A 453 26.56 6.87 -10.04
N ASN A 454 26.01 6.22 -9.00
CA ASN A 454 24.94 6.79 -8.18
C ASN A 454 24.91 6.23 -6.75
N ASN A 455 25.41 7.00 -5.79
CA ASN A 455 25.41 6.66 -4.35
C ASN A 455 24.01 6.40 -3.75
N LYS A 456 22.93 6.72 -4.48
CA LYS A 456 21.54 6.54 -4.04
C LYS A 456 20.94 5.18 -4.42
N GLN A 457 21.60 4.39 -5.27
CA GLN A 457 21.11 3.06 -5.62
C GLN A 457 21.55 2.04 -4.58
N VAL A 458 20.63 1.16 -4.20
CA VAL A 458 20.90 0.05 -3.29
C VAL A 458 21.77 -0.97 -4.02
N LEU A 459 22.86 -1.41 -3.37
CA LEU A 459 23.74 -2.43 -3.94
C LEU A 459 23.07 -3.80 -3.86
N ALA A 460 23.18 -4.60 -4.91
CA ALA A 460 22.58 -5.93 -4.94
C ALA A 460 23.09 -6.82 -3.77
N GLY A 461 24.38 -6.69 -3.43
CA GLY A 461 25.01 -7.40 -2.32
C GLY A 461 24.53 -7.01 -0.92
N ASP A 462 23.82 -5.89 -0.73
CA ASP A 462 23.35 -5.47 0.61
C ASP A 462 22.37 -6.49 1.22
N ASN A 463 21.59 -7.15 0.38
CA ASN A 463 20.67 -8.22 0.81
C ASN A 463 21.42 -9.43 1.37
N LEU A 464 22.63 -9.72 0.87
CA LEU A 464 23.47 -10.80 1.37
C LEU A 464 23.97 -10.49 2.79
N ILE A 465 24.36 -9.24 3.05
CA ILE A 465 24.76 -8.81 4.41
C ILE A 465 23.58 -8.90 5.37
N LEU A 466 22.36 -8.54 4.95
CA LEU A 466 21.17 -8.74 5.79
C LEU A 466 20.96 -10.21 6.16
N CYS A 467 21.13 -11.14 5.21
CA CYS A 467 21.09 -12.58 5.49
C CYS A 467 22.23 -13.02 6.43
N ALA A 468 23.46 -12.52 6.23
CA ALA A 468 24.61 -12.83 7.07
C ALA A 468 24.41 -12.36 8.52
N VAL A 469 23.83 -11.16 8.71
CA VAL A 469 23.47 -10.60 10.01
C VAL A 469 22.42 -11.47 10.69
N GLN A 470 21.36 -11.85 9.98
CA GLN A 470 20.32 -12.73 10.52
C GLN A 470 20.89 -14.08 10.95
N LYS A 471 21.78 -14.68 10.15
CA LYS A 471 22.46 -15.93 10.49
C LYS A 471 23.33 -15.78 11.74
N THR A 472 24.13 -14.73 11.80
CA THR A 472 25.02 -14.46 12.94
C THR A 472 24.23 -14.33 14.25
N LEU A 473 23.13 -13.58 14.22
CA LEU A 473 22.25 -13.44 15.38
C LEU A 473 21.56 -14.76 15.76
N ALA A 474 21.12 -15.55 14.78
CA ALA A 474 20.50 -16.86 15.03
C ALA A 474 21.48 -17.86 15.66
N LEU A 475 22.72 -17.92 15.18
CA LEU A 475 23.79 -18.74 15.76
C LEU A 475 24.11 -18.31 17.21
N GLY A 476 24.15 -17.00 17.47
CA GLY A 476 24.36 -16.45 18.81
C GLY A 476 23.23 -16.75 19.79
N ALA A 477 21.97 -16.73 19.31
CA ALA A 477 20.78 -16.95 20.15
C ALA A 477 20.65 -18.39 20.68
N CYS A 478 21.31 -19.36 20.03
CA CYS A 478 21.15 -20.76 20.37
C CYS A 478 22.11 -21.25 21.46
N HIS A 479 23.09 -20.43 21.81
CA HIS A 479 23.94 -20.63 22.98
C HIS A 479 23.24 -20.11 24.25
N GLN A 480 22.00 -20.56 24.49
CA GLN A 480 21.19 -20.18 25.66
C GLN A 480 21.99 -20.49 26.94
N GLY A 481 22.19 -19.47 27.77
CA GLY A 481 22.98 -19.55 29.02
C GLY A 481 24.34 -18.84 28.98
N LYS A 482 24.82 -18.41 27.79
CA LYS A 482 26.03 -17.57 27.66
C LYS A 482 25.66 -16.24 27.02
N GLU A 483 25.15 -15.30 27.80
CA GLU A 483 24.84 -13.92 27.35
C GLU A 483 26.02 -13.30 26.58
N HIS A 484 27.25 -13.61 26.98
CA HIS A 484 28.48 -13.20 26.30
C HIS A 484 28.55 -13.63 24.82
N MET A 485 28.04 -14.82 24.45
CA MET A 485 28.07 -15.30 23.07
C MET A 485 27.05 -14.59 22.19
N TYR A 486 25.85 -14.33 22.69
CA TYR A 486 24.87 -13.52 21.97
C TYR A 486 25.36 -12.08 21.79
N LEU A 487 25.93 -11.48 22.84
CA LEU A 487 26.52 -10.15 22.77
C LEU A 487 27.69 -10.09 21.77
N HIS A 488 28.53 -11.13 21.71
CA HIS A 488 29.59 -11.22 20.72
C HIS A 488 29.02 -11.31 19.29
N ALA A 489 28.02 -12.17 19.05
CA ALA A 489 27.34 -12.26 17.77
C ALA A 489 26.68 -10.94 17.35
N ALA A 490 26.03 -10.24 18.28
CA ALA A 490 25.43 -8.94 18.04
C ALA A 490 26.48 -7.86 17.71
N ARG A 491 27.66 -7.89 18.33
CA ARG A 491 28.79 -7.00 17.97
C ARG A 491 29.33 -7.28 16.57
N CYS A 492 29.50 -8.56 16.20
CA CYS A 492 29.91 -8.93 14.84
C CYS A 492 28.87 -8.49 13.81
N ALA A 493 27.58 -8.72 14.09
CA ALA A 493 26.49 -8.23 13.26
C ALA A 493 26.50 -6.70 13.11
N ALA A 494 26.73 -5.95 14.19
CA ALA A 494 26.85 -4.50 14.15
C ALA A 494 28.04 -4.04 13.27
N ALA A 495 29.19 -4.70 13.38
CA ALA A 495 30.36 -4.38 12.55
C ALA A 495 30.09 -4.61 11.05
N LEU A 496 29.39 -5.71 10.69
CA LEU A 496 28.99 -5.97 9.32
C LEU A 496 28.01 -4.92 8.78
N LEU A 497 27.03 -4.52 9.61
CA LEU A 497 26.06 -3.48 9.24
C LEU A 497 26.72 -2.12 9.05
N GLU A 498 27.63 -1.72 9.93
CA GLU A 498 28.36 -0.45 9.77
C GLU A 498 29.19 -0.44 8.50
N ARG A 499 29.87 -1.55 8.18
CA ARG A 499 30.61 -1.68 6.92
C ARG A 499 29.68 -1.55 5.71
N ALA A 500 28.53 -2.20 5.73
CA ALA A 500 27.57 -2.11 4.63
C ALA A 500 26.94 -0.70 4.51
N ILE A 501 26.65 -0.03 5.63
CA ILE A 501 26.12 1.34 5.64
C ILE A 501 27.15 2.35 5.10
N LEU A 502 28.45 2.13 5.32
CA LEU A 502 29.51 2.98 4.73
C LEU A 502 29.50 2.93 3.20
N HIS A 503 29.28 1.74 2.62
CA HIS A 503 29.20 1.56 1.17
C HIS A 503 27.82 1.93 0.59
N SER A 504 26.74 1.75 1.36
CA SER A 504 25.35 1.99 0.95
C SER A 504 24.60 2.85 1.99
N PRO A 505 24.92 4.16 2.09
CA PRO A 505 24.42 5.02 3.18
C PRO A 505 22.93 5.35 3.07
N PHE A 506 22.28 5.10 1.94
CA PHE A 506 20.85 5.38 1.71
C PHE A 506 19.96 4.15 1.84
N ASN A 507 20.51 2.96 2.10
CA ASN A 507 19.71 1.76 2.26
C ASN A 507 18.96 1.76 3.61
N ALA A 508 17.64 1.90 3.54
CA ALA A 508 16.78 1.93 4.71
C ALA A 508 16.72 0.57 5.44
N ALA A 509 16.81 -0.56 4.73
CA ALA A 509 16.74 -1.89 5.33
C ALA A 509 17.94 -2.16 6.25
N LEU A 510 19.16 -1.76 5.83
CA LEU A 510 20.36 -1.85 6.66
C LEU A 510 20.25 -0.99 7.92
N LYS A 511 19.73 0.24 7.80
CA LYS A 511 19.53 1.14 8.94
C LYS A 511 18.50 0.59 9.93
N LEU A 512 17.38 0.06 9.44
CA LEU A 512 16.34 -0.54 10.29
C LEU A 512 16.86 -1.80 11.01
N ALA A 513 17.60 -2.66 10.31
CA ALA A 513 18.27 -3.81 10.93
C ALA A 513 19.30 -3.35 11.98
N GLY A 514 20.06 -2.29 11.68
CA GLY A 514 21.00 -1.66 12.61
C GLY A 514 20.32 -1.16 13.88
N ILE A 515 19.17 -0.50 13.78
CA ILE A 515 18.39 -0.04 14.95
C ILE A 515 18.03 -1.23 15.85
N GLN A 516 17.61 -2.36 15.28
CA GLN A 516 17.26 -3.57 16.05
C GLN A 516 18.48 -4.19 16.75
N VAL A 517 19.63 -4.27 16.06
CA VAL A 517 20.88 -4.82 16.65
C VAL A 517 21.45 -3.89 17.71
N TYR A 518 21.47 -2.58 17.47
CA TYR A 518 21.96 -1.62 18.48
C TYR A 518 21.03 -1.52 19.68
N PHE A 519 19.73 -1.74 19.49
CA PHE A 519 18.79 -1.85 20.60
C PHE A 519 19.12 -3.05 21.49
N SER A 520 19.40 -4.23 20.93
CA SER A 520 19.78 -5.40 21.72
C SER A 520 21.15 -5.26 22.40
N LEU A 521 22.04 -4.42 21.87
CA LEU A 521 23.31 -4.04 22.49
C LEU A 521 23.19 -2.92 23.55
N GLY A 522 22.02 -2.27 23.68
CA GLY A 522 21.84 -1.11 24.55
C GLY A 522 22.50 0.19 24.05
N ALA A 523 22.89 0.25 22.78
CA ALA A 523 23.56 1.40 22.16
C ALA A 523 22.55 2.42 21.60
N TYR A 524 21.71 2.98 22.47
CA TYR A 524 20.56 3.81 22.08
C TYR A 524 20.93 5.08 21.29
N GLN A 525 22.08 5.69 21.56
CA GLN A 525 22.56 6.87 20.83
C GLN A 525 22.77 6.57 19.33
N ARG A 526 23.30 5.38 19.01
CA ARG A 526 23.52 4.98 17.61
C ARG A 526 22.20 4.66 16.92
N CYS A 527 21.24 4.03 17.62
CA CYS A 527 19.87 3.85 17.12
C CYS A 527 19.25 5.19 16.69
N TRP A 528 19.38 6.22 17.53
CA TRP A 528 18.87 7.55 17.24
C TRP A 528 19.53 8.16 15.99
N GLN A 529 20.86 8.11 15.90
CA GLN A 529 21.59 8.61 14.73
C GLN A 529 21.15 7.93 13.42
N LEU A 530 20.97 6.61 13.44
CA LEU A 530 20.49 5.85 12.28
C LEU A 530 19.07 6.26 11.89
N TYR A 531 18.20 6.49 12.86
CA TYR A 531 16.84 6.95 12.61
C TYR A 531 16.79 8.37 12.07
N THR A 532 17.55 9.31 12.64
CA THR A 532 17.65 10.67 12.11
C THR A 532 18.18 10.64 10.67
N SER A 533 19.08 9.71 10.35
CA SER A 533 19.60 9.53 8.99
C SER A 533 18.60 8.93 7.99
N LEU A 534 17.46 8.39 8.44
CA LEU A 534 16.37 7.95 7.55
C LEU A 534 15.54 9.12 7.02
N ASP A 535 15.67 10.31 7.63
CA ASP A 535 14.95 11.54 7.24
C ASP A 535 13.43 11.34 7.10
N ILE A 536 12.84 10.75 8.15
CA ILE A 536 11.42 10.37 8.21
C ILE A 536 10.53 11.63 8.23
N LYS A 537 9.59 11.71 7.28
CA LYS A 537 8.73 12.88 7.08
C LYS A 537 7.25 12.52 6.99
N GLN A 538 6.39 13.44 7.46
CA GLN A 538 4.93 13.45 7.24
C GLN A 538 4.29 12.09 7.60
N VAL A 539 3.64 11.42 6.64
CA VAL A 539 2.95 10.13 6.83
C VAL A 539 3.87 9.05 7.39
N GLN A 540 5.18 9.13 7.12
CA GLN A 540 6.14 8.17 7.69
C GLN A 540 6.28 8.34 9.20
N LEU A 541 6.01 9.52 9.77
CA LEU A 541 5.98 9.70 11.23
C LEU A 541 4.88 8.87 11.87
N ASP A 542 3.79 8.57 11.17
CA ASP A 542 2.73 7.71 11.69
C ASP A 542 3.11 6.22 11.55
N SER A 543 3.61 5.81 10.38
CA SER A 543 3.89 4.39 10.12
C SER A 543 5.20 3.87 10.73
N SER A 544 6.25 4.70 10.82
CA SER A 544 7.60 4.26 11.21
C SER A 544 8.05 4.72 12.60
N SER A 545 7.38 5.71 13.22
CA SER A 545 7.73 6.14 14.58
C SER A 545 7.50 5.05 15.63
N ASN A 546 6.58 4.12 15.36
CA ASN A 546 6.35 2.94 16.20
C ASN A 546 7.63 2.13 16.44
N VAL A 547 8.56 2.08 15.48
CA VAL A 547 9.82 1.36 15.63
C VAL A 547 10.64 1.89 16.82
N ILE A 548 10.59 3.20 17.08
CA ILE A 548 11.34 3.83 18.16
C ILE A 548 10.52 4.05 19.42
N MET A 549 9.26 4.44 19.27
CA MET A 549 8.39 4.70 20.40
C MET A 549 7.91 3.42 21.06
N MET A 550 7.52 2.38 20.32
CA MET A 550 7.06 1.11 20.92
C MET A 550 8.21 0.27 21.50
N GLN A 551 9.42 0.39 20.94
CA GLN A 551 10.61 -0.23 21.50
C GLN A 551 11.19 0.56 22.69
N ASN A 552 10.55 1.66 23.10
CA ASN A 552 10.99 2.52 24.21
C ASN A 552 12.47 2.92 24.13
N ILE A 553 13.05 2.98 22.93
CA ILE A 553 14.50 3.20 22.71
C ILE A 553 14.95 4.48 23.39
N LEU A 554 14.14 5.53 23.26
CA LEU A 554 14.44 6.85 23.82
C LEU A 554 14.26 6.90 25.34
N GLN A 555 13.29 6.14 25.89
CA GLN A 555 13.06 6.07 27.33
C GLN A 555 14.13 5.21 28.05
N HIS A 556 14.52 4.08 27.45
CA HIS A 556 15.58 3.21 27.97
C HIS A 556 16.97 3.81 27.82
N GLY A 557 17.19 4.61 26.77
CA GLY A 557 18.45 5.31 26.53
C GLY A 557 18.63 6.63 27.28
N GLY A 558 17.62 7.10 28.03
CA GLY A 558 17.67 8.38 28.74
C GLY A 558 17.62 9.62 27.81
N LEU A 559 17.23 9.44 26.55
CA LEU A 559 17.13 10.48 25.53
C LEU A 559 15.73 11.14 25.56
N TYR A 560 15.43 11.80 26.68
CA TYR A 560 14.10 12.36 26.92
C TYR A 560 13.80 13.59 26.05
N GLU A 561 14.83 14.39 25.73
CA GLU A 561 14.63 15.58 24.92
C GLU A 561 14.21 15.22 23.49
N GLU A 562 14.92 14.28 22.88
CA GLU A 562 14.64 13.74 21.56
C GLU A 562 13.26 13.06 21.53
N ALA A 563 12.91 12.33 22.60
CA ALA A 563 11.57 11.75 22.76
C ALA A 563 10.48 12.81 22.76
N CYS A 564 10.66 13.90 23.50
CA CYS A 564 9.72 15.00 23.55
C CYS A 564 9.62 15.72 22.20
N GLN A 565 10.73 15.91 21.48
CA GLN A 565 10.75 16.52 20.15
C GLN A 565 10.02 15.66 19.11
N LEU A 566 10.26 14.34 19.13
CA LEU A 566 9.60 13.39 18.24
C LEU A 566 8.10 13.32 18.54
N ALA A 567 7.71 13.17 19.81
CA ALA A 567 6.32 13.16 20.23
C ALA A 567 5.60 14.47 19.85
N SER A 568 6.26 15.61 20.04
CA SER A 568 5.74 16.91 19.62
C SER A 568 5.53 16.99 18.11
N SER A 569 6.44 16.42 17.33
CA SER A 569 6.36 16.39 15.86
C SER A 569 5.21 15.50 15.37
N ILE A 570 5.03 14.33 15.98
CA ILE A 570 3.90 13.42 15.73
C ILE A 570 2.57 14.11 16.07
N ILE A 571 2.48 14.72 17.26
CA ILE A 571 1.27 15.45 17.67
C ILE A 571 0.97 16.61 16.72
N LYS A 572 1.99 17.39 16.31
CA LYS A 572 1.82 18.47 15.33
C LYS A 572 1.31 17.93 13.99
N PHE A 573 1.86 16.81 13.52
CA PHE A 573 1.39 16.15 12.30
C PHE A 573 -0.10 15.78 12.42
N HIS A 574 -0.49 14.98 13.43
CA HIS A 574 -1.89 14.56 13.58
C HIS A 574 -2.86 15.73 13.81
N LYS A 575 -2.43 16.82 14.45
CA LYS A 575 -3.24 18.04 14.56
C LYS A 575 -3.44 18.74 13.22
N ASN A 576 -2.44 18.73 12.35
CA ASN A 576 -2.52 19.36 11.04
C ASN A 576 -3.29 18.51 10.01
N VAL A 577 -3.37 17.18 10.18
CA VAL A 577 -4.04 16.30 9.22
C VAL A 577 -5.51 16.68 8.98
N PRO A 578 -6.38 16.89 10.00
CA PRO A 578 -7.76 17.33 9.78
C PRO A 578 -7.88 18.62 8.97
N TYR A 579 -6.98 19.57 9.21
CA TYR A 579 -6.94 20.82 8.47
C TYR A 579 -6.57 20.60 7.00
N ASN A 580 -5.51 19.83 6.74
CA ASN A 580 -5.06 19.50 5.40
C ASN A 580 -6.14 18.71 4.63
N VAL A 581 -6.76 17.71 5.26
CA VAL A 581 -7.85 16.92 4.67
C VAL A 581 -9.03 17.82 4.29
N TYR A 582 -9.42 18.75 5.15
CA TYR A 582 -10.47 19.74 4.83
C TYR A 582 -10.09 20.58 3.60
N GLU A 583 -8.87 21.12 3.56
CA GLU A 583 -8.42 22.00 2.47
C GLU A 583 -8.29 21.24 1.14
N TYR A 584 -7.67 20.05 1.14
CA TYR A 584 -7.51 19.25 -0.07
C TYR A 584 -8.83 18.68 -0.58
N SER A 585 -9.75 18.28 0.32
CA SER A 585 -11.09 17.84 -0.09
C SER A 585 -11.89 18.98 -0.70
N SER A 586 -11.83 20.19 -0.12
CA SER A 586 -12.41 21.40 -0.71
C SER A 586 -11.82 21.67 -2.09
N ARG A 587 -10.50 21.68 -2.24
CA ARG A 587 -9.83 21.93 -3.52
C ARG A 587 -10.15 20.86 -4.58
N ALA A 588 -10.31 19.60 -4.18
CA ALA A 588 -10.74 18.53 -5.08
C ALA A 588 -12.18 18.73 -5.56
N MET A 589 -13.09 19.12 -4.65
CA MET A 589 -14.48 19.40 -4.97
C MET A 589 -14.65 20.63 -5.88
N SER A 590 -13.86 21.69 -5.71
CA SER A 590 -13.95 22.89 -6.57
C SER A 590 -13.48 22.61 -8.00
N LYS A 591 -12.50 21.71 -8.16
CA LYS A 591 -12.00 21.25 -9.47
C LYS A 591 -12.87 20.19 -10.13
N GLY A 592 -13.88 19.68 -9.41
CA GLY A 592 -14.79 18.66 -9.93
C GLY A 592 -14.33 17.21 -9.74
N HIS A 593 -13.24 16.94 -8.99
CA HIS A 593 -12.79 15.59 -8.66
C HIS A 593 -13.56 15.02 -7.45
N LEU A 594 -14.84 14.72 -7.65
CA LEU A 594 -15.77 14.35 -6.58
C LEU A 594 -15.44 12.98 -5.97
N SER A 595 -14.98 12.03 -6.78
CA SER A 595 -14.58 10.71 -6.32
C SER A 595 -13.37 10.75 -5.37
N LYS A 596 -12.29 11.40 -5.78
CA LYS A 596 -11.09 11.63 -4.94
C LYS A 596 -11.44 12.41 -3.67
N ALA A 597 -12.33 13.41 -3.75
CA ALA A 597 -12.76 14.15 -2.57
C ALA A 597 -13.43 13.24 -1.53
N CYS A 598 -14.25 12.28 -1.96
CA CYS A 598 -14.83 11.29 -1.05
C CYS A 598 -13.77 10.37 -0.43
N GLU A 599 -12.81 9.91 -1.21
CA GLU A 599 -11.69 9.07 -0.72
C GLU A 599 -10.84 9.81 0.33
N ILE A 600 -10.58 11.12 0.12
CA ILE A 600 -9.89 11.98 1.10
C ILE A 600 -10.71 12.12 2.39
N LEU A 601 -12.03 12.29 2.28
CA LEU A 601 -12.91 12.42 3.43
C LEU A 601 -13.10 11.10 4.21
N SER A 602 -13.07 9.96 3.53
CA SER A 602 -13.13 8.64 4.18
C SER A 602 -11.82 8.31 4.89
N PHE A 603 -10.67 8.70 4.33
CA PHE A 603 -9.35 8.49 4.94
C PHE A 603 -9.27 8.97 6.39
N LEU A 604 -9.86 10.12 6.72
CA LEU A 604 -9.85 10.66 8.08
C LEU A 604 -10.70 9.85 9.07
N ASN A 605 -11.79 9.24 8.62
CA ASN A 605 -12.65 8.44 9.48
C ASN A 605 -12.16 7.00 9.62
N ASP A 606 -11.67 6.39 8.54
CA ASP A 606 -11.35 4.96 8.51
C ASP A 606 -9.97 4.65 9.09
N LYS A 607 -9.03 5.61 9.05
CA LYS A 607 -7.61 5.37 9.42
C LYS A 607 -7.09 6.21 10.58
N ILE A 608 -7.75 7.31 10.96
CA ILE A 608 -7.20 8.28 11.93
C ILE A 608 -8.10 8.46 13.17
N LYS A 609 -9.42 8.27 13.03
CA LYS A 609 -10.33 8.17 14.18
C LYS A 609 -10.36 6.74 14.69
#